data_AF-A0A7R6WS42-F1
#
_entry.id   AF-A0A7R6WS42-F1
#
_cell.length_a   1.000
_cell.length_b   1.000
_cell.length_c   1.000
_cell.angle_alpha   90.00
_cell.angle_beta   90.00
_cell.angle_gamma   90.00
#
_symmetry.space_group_name_H-M   'P 1'
#
loop_
_entity.id
_entity.type
_entity.pdbx_description
1 polymer ?
#
loop_
_entity_poly.entity_id
_entity_poly.type
_entity_poly.pdbx_seq_one_letter_code
_entity_poly.pdbx_strand_id
1 'polypeptide(L)'
;MTRWRLRMGEGRLTALLQESLAAATRLGAAKPSDFRAVIVDTTVQEKAITFPTDAKLMHRARERLVKLARKHGIALRQSYARVGKIALIKHQRYAHAKQFKRANRQLRRLRTMLGAVIRDITRKLAMRPELIQVFALPLSLARRVRDQRQRERGKKVYSLHAPEVECIGKGKAHKPYEFGVKVSVATPLQRSRGGQFVAHVQTLPGNPYDGHTLTTIIPAIEDTIGVSLGKIVTDAGYRGHNAFLANVVERPLDLASRFGAVRPTRLGMETIVAGKIDEGTVVDDAAGIAFADHSRLHTVVKHVARSAA
;
A
#
# COMPACT_ATOMS: atom_id res chain seq x y z
N MET A 1 17.79 2.39 -15.05
CA MET A 1 17.33 3.14 -13.86
C MET A 1 17.69 2.52 -12.50
N THR A 2 17.90 1.20 -12.33
CA THR A 2 18.22 0.59 -11.01
C THR A 2 19.50 1.14 -10.36
N ARG A 3 20.52 1.50 -11.15
CA ARG A 3 21.77 2.11 -10.66
C ARG A 3 21.58 3.50 -10.03
N TRP A 4 20.60 4.28 -10.47
CA TRP A 4 20.38 5.62 -9.89
C TRP A 4 19.79 5.52 -8.49
N ARG A 5 18.73 4.72 -8.30
CA ARG A 5 18.08 4.52 -7.00
C ARG A 5 19.04 4.00 -5.93
N LEU A 6 19.91 3.04 -6.30
CA LEU A 6 20.94 2.51 -5.41
C LEU A 6 22.00 3.55 -5.04
N ARG A 7 22.27 4.54 -5.91
CA ARG A 7 23.24 5.61 -5.64
C ARG A 7 22.66 6.78 -4.84
N MET A 8 21.37 7.09 -5.01
CA MET A 8 20.75 8.17 -4.23
C MET A 8 20.50 7.70 -2.80
N GLY A 9 19.82 6.57 -2.61
CA GLY A 9 19.30 6.20 -1.29
C GLY A 9 18.29 7.23 -0.76
N GLU A 10 17.76 6.98 0.44
CA GLU A 10 16.76 7.84 1.08
C GLU A 10 17.37 9.16 1.53
N GLY A 11 18.48 9.12 2.28
CA GLY A 11 19.11 10.33 2.83
C GLY A 11 19.52 11.37 1.78
N ARG A 12 20.05 10.97 0.62
CA ARG A 12 20.40 11.95 -0.43
C ARG A 12 19.17 12.53 -1.13
N LEU A 13 18.06 11.79 -1.20
CA LEU A 13 16.80 12.32 -1.74
C LEU A 13 16.19 13.35 -0.78
N THR A 14 16.22 13.08 0.52
CA THR A 14 15.82 14.05 1.54
C THR A 14 16.68 15.31 1.47
N ALA A 15 18.01 15.16 1.40
CA ALA A 15 18.91 16.30 1.27
C ALA A 15 18.67 17.12 -0.02
N LEU A 16 18.35 16.46 -1.14
CA LEU A 16 17.98 17.17 -2.37
C LEU A 16 16.66 17.94 -2.24
N LEU A 17 15.69 17.37 -1.53
CA LEU A 17 14.43 18.05 -1.26
C LEU A 17 14.65 19.28 -0.37
N GLN A 18 15.41 19.13 0.72
CA GLN A 18 15.82 20.22 1.61
C GLN A 18 16.55 21.33 0.85
N GLU A 19 17.54 20.98 0.02
CA GLU A 19 18.26 21.97 -0.78
C GLU A 19 17.35 22.67 -1.82
N SER A 20 16.38 21.95 -2.39
CA SER A 20 15.39 22.54 -3.30
C SER A 20 14.51 23.59 -2.61
N LEU A 21 14.06 23.31 -1.37
CA LEU A 21 13.29 24.24 -0.55
C LEU A 21 14.15 25.43 -0.09
N ALA A 22 15.41 25.18 0.30
CA ALA A 22 16.36 26.21 0.66
C ALA A 22 16.65 27.15 -0.52
N ALA A 23 16.89 26.61 -1.72
CA ALA A 23 17.07 27.38 -2.93
C ALA A 23 15.83 28.22 -3.27
N ALA A 24 14.62 27.64 -3.16
CA ALA A 24 13.38 28.38 -3.35
C ALA A 24 13.24 29.56 -2.38
N THR A 25 13.68 29.37 -1.13
CA THR A 25 13.68 30.43 -0.11
C THR A 25 14.70 31.52 -0.43
N ARG A 26 15.94 31.15 -0.79
CA ARG A 26 17.00 32.11 -1.17
C ARG A 26 16.61 32.95 -2.38
N LEU A 27 15.91 32.36 -3.34
CA LEU A 27 15.45 33.03 -4.57
C LEU A 27 14.15 33.82 -4.38
N GLY A 28 13.56 33.83 -3.18
CA GLY A 28 12.29 34.49 -2.90
C GLY A 28 11.07 33.83 -3.58
N ALA A 29 11.24 32.61 -4.09
CA ALA A 29 10.17 31.81 -4.71
C ALA A 29 9.23 31.19 -3.65
N ALA A 30 9.72 31.01 -2.42
CA ALA A 30 8.91 30.59 -1.28
C ALA A 30 9.35 31.34 -0.01
N LYS A 31 8.44 31.48 0.95
CA LYS A 31 8.76 31.99 2.29
C LYS A 31 8.65 30.84 3.31
N PRO A 32 9.44 30.86 4.41
CA PRO A 32 9.29 29.87 5.48
C PRO A 32 7.87 29.80 6.06
N SER A 33 7.15 30.93 6.05
CA SER A 33 5.74 31.00 6.47
C SER A 33 4.79 30.15 5.62
N ASP A 34 5.12 29.93 4.34
CA ASP A 34 4.27 29.21 3.40
C ASP A 34 4.16 27.71 3.78
N PHE A 35 5.17 27.19 4.48
CA PHE A 35 5.27 25.79 4.89
C PHE A 35 4.66 25.51 6.28
N ARG A 36 4.19 26.53 7.01
CA ARG A 36 3.53 26.32 8.32
C ARG A 36 2.17 25.65 8.20
N ALA A 37 1.53 25.71 7.04
CA ALA A 37 0.27 25.04 6.77
C ALA A 37 0.45 24.08 5.59
N VAL A 38 0.22 22.78 5.81
CA VAL A 38 0.45 21.75 4.78
C VAL A 38 -0.79 20.91 4.53
N ILE A 39 -0.92 20.41 3.31
CA ILE A 39 -1.82 19.31 2.93
C ILE A 39 -0.99 18.04 2.89
N VAL A 40 -1.46 17.00 3.59
CA VAL A 40 -0.83 15.67 3.59
C VAL A 40 -1.80 14.68 2.95
N ASP A 41 -1.32 13.99 1.93
CA ASP A 41 -2.06 12.95 1.23
C ASP A 41 -1.21 11.68 1.11
N THR A 42 -1.85 10.51 1.12
CA THR A 42 -1.17 9.25 0.79
C THR A 42 -1.58 8.75 -0.58
N THR A 43 -0.58 8.50 -1.41
CA THR A 43 -0.74 7.92 -2.74
C THR A 43 0.01 6.60 -2.85
N VAL A 44 -0.11 5.92 -3.99
CA VAL A 44 0.67 4.72 -4.28
C VAL A 44 1.70 5.06 -5.34
N GLN A 45 2.97 4.89 -5.01
CA GLN A 45 4.01 4.91 -6.03
C GLN A 45 4.00 3.58 -6.77
N GLU A 46 3.25 3.54 -7.86
CA GLU A 46 3.13 2.33 -8.68
C GLU A 46 4.49 1.86 -9.19
N LYS A 47 4.71 0.56 -9.06
CA LYS A 47 5.87 -0.09 -9.67
C LYS A 47 5.48 -0.57 -11.05
N ALA A 48 6.39 -0.42 -12.01
CA ALA A 48 6.26 -1.03 -13.32
C ALA A 48 6.32 -2.57 -13.20
N ILE A 49 5.16 -3.16 -12.93
CA ILE A 49 4.93 -4.61 -12.85
C ILE A 49 3.78 -4.97 -13.79
N THR A 50 3.80 -6.20 -14.30
CA THR A 50 2.58 -6.70 -14.94
C THR A 50 1.56 -7.12 -13.89
N PHE A 51 0.28 -7.08 -14.24
CA PHE A 51 -0.80 -7.54 -13.38
C PHE A 51 -0.49 -8.93 -12.74
N PRO A 52 -0.50 -9.02 -11.41
CA PRO A 52 0.08 -10.15 -10.68
C PRO A 52 -0.93 -11.30 -10.50
N THR A 53 -0.92 -12.24 -11.44
CA THR A 53 -1.68 -13.50 -11.29
C THR A 53 -0.80 -14.60 -10.72
N ASP A 54 -1.33 -15.41 -9.81
CA ASP A 54 -0.59 -16.51 -9.18
C ASP A 54 -0.03 -17.49 -10.23
N ALA A 55 -0.80 -17.80 -11.28
CA ALA A 55 -0.35 -18.65 -12.39
C ALA A 55 0.88 -18.06 -13.12
N LYS A 56 0.86 -16.76 -13.42
CA LYS A 56 1.98 -16.07 -14.08
C LYS A 56 3.19 -16.01 -13.15
N LEU A 57 2.99 -15.70 -11.87
CA LEU A 57 4.06 -15.65 -10.88
C LEU A 57 4.75 -17.01 -10.71
N MET A 58 3.99 -18.10 -10.55
CA MET A 58 4.56 -19.45 -10.46
C MET A 58 5.34 -19.83 -11.71
N HIS A 59 4.81 -19.52 -12.89
CA HIS A 59 5.50 -19.78 -14.14
C HIS A 59 6.80 -18.97 -14.25
N ARG A 60 6.77 -17.66 -13.94
CA ARG A 60 7.96 -16.79 -13.96
C ARG A 60 9.00 -17.20 -12.91
N ALA A 61 8.57 -17.63 -11.73
CA ALA A 61 9.46 -18.13 -10.69
C ALA A 61 10.23 -19.36 -11.19
N ARG A 62 9.52 -20.30 -11.83
CA ARG A 62 10.14 -21.47 -12.46
C ARG A 62 11.16 -21.07 -13.53
N GLU A 63 10.79 -20.18 -14.45
CA GLU A 63 11.71 -19.71 -15.51
C GLU A 63 12.98 -19.06 -14.94
N ARG A 64 12.84 -18.21 -13.92
CA ARG A 64 13.98 -17.56 -13.27
C ARG A 64 14.91 -18.58 -12.61
N LEU A 65 14.34 -19.54 -11.88
CA LEU A 65 15.13 -20.61 -11.24
C LEU A 65 15.84 -21.49 -12.27
N VAL A 66 15.17 -21.87 -13.37
CA VAL A 66 15.78 -22.65 -14.45
C VAL A 66 16.92 -21.87 -15.13
N LYS A 67 16.73 -20.57 -15.39
CA LYS A 67 17.77 -19.71 -15.97
C LYS A 67 18.97 -19.59 -15.03
N LEU A 68 18.72 -19.42 -13.72
CA LEU A 68 19.77 -19.33 -12.72
C LEU A 68 20.52 -20.66 -12.57
N ALA A 69 19.82 -21.78 -12.53
CA ALA A 69 20.42 -23.12 -12.53
C ALA A 69 21.35 -23.33 -13.73
N ARG A 70 20.90 -22.97 -14.94
CA ARG A 70 21.72 -23.04 -16.15
C ARG A 70 22.98 -22.17 -16.05
N LYS A 71 22.84 -20.93 -15.55
CA LYS A 71 23.96 -20.00 -15.38
C LYS A 71 25.06 -20.56 -14.48
N HIS A 72 24.69 -21.34 -13.46
CA HIS A 72 25.62 -21.91 -12.47
C HIS A 72 25.88 -23.41 -12.69
N GLY A 73 25.63 -23.93 -13.90
CA GLY A 73 25.96 -25.32 -14.25
C GLY A 73 25.21 -26.37 -13.43
N ILE A 74 24.02 -26.06 -12.91
CA ILE A 74 23.15 -27.02 -12.23
C ILE A 74 22.26 -27.68 -13.28
N ALA A 75 22.60 -28.91 -13.67
CA ALA A 75 21.75 -29.73 -14.54
C ALA A 75 20.46 -30.11 -13.79
N LEU A 76 19.28 -29.72 -14.30
CA LEU A 76 17.99 -30.05 -13.68
C LEU A 76 17.42 -31.35 -14.24
N ARG A 77 16.74 -32.16 -13.41
CA ARG A 77 16.05 -33.37 -13.87
C ARG A 77 15.01 -33.03 -14.95
N GLN A 78 14.22 -31.99 -14.71
CA GLN A 78 13.25 -31.45 -15.65
C GLN A 78 13.10 -29.94 -15.45
N SER A 79 13.06 -29.18 -16.56
CA SER A 79 12.86 -27.72 -16.54
C SER A 79 11.39 -27.31 -16.67
N TYR A 80 10.54 -28.23 -17.17
CA TYR A 80 9.15 -28.00 -17.55
C TYR A 80 8.92 -26.77 -18.45
N ALA A 81 9.90 -26.36 -19.26
CA ALA A 81 9.79 -25.14 -20.07
C ALA A 81 8.57 -25.18 -21.00
N ARG A 82 8.43 -26.26 -21.78
CA ARG A 82 7.31 -26.46 -22.73
C ARG A 82 5.98 -26.65 -22.02
N VAL A 83 5.90 -27.64 -21.13
CA VAL A 83 4.65 -28.00 -20.42
C VAL A 83 4.16 -26.86 -19.53
N GLY A 84 5.07 -26.15 -18.87
CA GLY A 84 4.76 -24.97 -18.06
C GLY A 84 4.15 -23.83 -18.86
N LYS A 85 4.61 -23.61 -20.11
CA LYS A 85 4.06 -22.57 -21.00
C LYS A 85 2.65 -22.94 -21.44
N ILE A 86 2.44 -24.18 -21.85
CA ILE A 86 1.13 -24.70 -22.24
C ILE A 86 0.13 -24.61 -21.07
N ALA A 87 0.55 -24.99 -19.86
CA ALA A 87 -0.30 -24.92 -18.67
C ALA A 87 -0.72 -23.47 -18.35
N LEU A 88 0.19 -22.50 -18.49
CA LEU A 88 -0.12 -21.07 -18.31
C LEU A 88 -1.14 -20.57 -19.34
N ILE A 89 -0.93 -20.88 -20.63
CA ILE A 89 -1.86 -20.49 -21.71
C ILE A 89 -3.25 -21.10 -21.45
N LYS A 90 -3.32 -22.39 -21.12
CA LYS A 90 -4.58 -23.07 -20.79
C LYS A 90 -5.26 -22.42 -19.58
N HIS A 91 -4.51 -22.11 -18.52
CA HIS A 91 -5.05 -21.40 -17.35
C HIS A 91 -5.69 -20.08 -17.76
N GLN A 92 -5.00 -19.26 -18.54
CA GLN A 92 -5.49 -17.95 -18.98
C GLN A 92 -6.76 -18.08 -19.84
N ARG A 93 -6.78 -19.00 -20.80
CA ARG A 93 -7.97 -19.26 -21.64
C ARG A 93 -9.17 -19.72 -20.82
N TYR A 94 -8.98 -20.66 -19.89
CA TYR A 94 -10.05 -21.13 -19.03
C TYR A 94 -10.54 -20.06 -18.06
N ALA A 95 -9.65 -19.24 -17.49
CA ALA A 95 -10.03 -18.14 -16.62
C ALA A 95 -10.84 -17.08 -17.36
N HIS A 96 -10.43 -16.72 -18.59
CA HIS A 96 -11.18 -15.82 -19.46
C HIS A 96 -12.58 -16.36 -19.78
N ALA A 97 -12.69 -17.65 -20.11
CA ALA A 97 -13.95 -18.32 -20.36
C ALA A 97 -14.77 -18.65 -19.09
N LYS A 98 -14.38 -18.14 -17.90
CA LYS A 98 -15.01 -18.42 -16.59
C LYS A 98 -15.05 -19.91 -16.20
N GLN A 99 -14.24 -20.76 -16.83
CA GLN A 99 -14.12 -22.20 -16.54
C GLN A 99 -13.14 -22.46 -15.37
N PHE A 100 -13.48 -21.96 -14.17
CA PHE A 100 -12.56 -21.96 -13.03
C PHE A 100 -12.12 -23.34 -12.56
N LYS A 101 -12.97 -24.38 -12.66
CA LYS A 101 -12.57 -25.77 -12.35
C LYS A 101 -11.38 -26.23 -13.22
N ARG A 102 -11.41 -25.91 -14.52
CA ARG A 102 -10.33 -26.24 -15.47
C ARG A 102 -9.10 -25.34 -15.27
N ALA A 103 -9.31 -24.04 -15.02
CA ALA A 103 -8.23 -23.11 -14.70
C ALA A 103 -7.46 -23.56 -13.44
N ASN A 104 -8.16 -23.89 -12.36
CA ASN A 104 -7.58 -24.35 -11.10
C ASN A 104 -6.78 -25.65 -11.24
N ARG A 105 -7.19 -26.55 -12.16
CA ARG A 105 -6.41 -27.74 -12.49
C ARG A 105 -5.06 -27.37 -13.11
N GLN A 106 -5.01 -26.38 -14.00
CA GLN A 106 -3.75 -25.89 -14.58
C GLN A 106 -2.90 -25.13 -13.54
N LEU A 107 -3.53 -24.36 -12.65
CA LEU A 107 -2.83 -23.70 -11.55
C LEU A 107 -2.15 -24.72 -10.62
N ARG A 108 -2.84 -25.82 -10.26
CA ARG A 108 -2.23 -26.91 -9.49
C ARG A 108 -1.04 -27.54 -10.21
N ARG A 109 -1.14 -27.77 -11.52
CA ARG A 109 -0.01 -28.27 -12.34
C ARG A 109 1.19 -27.31 -12.29
N LEU A 110 0.97 -26.00 -12.44
CA LEU A 110 2.02 -24.98 -12.31
C LEU A 110 2.69 -25.02 -10.94
N ARG A 111 1.90 -25.12 -9.87
CA ARG A 111 2.39 -25.25 -8.49
C ARG A 111 3.25 -26.51 -8.31
N THR A 112 2.81 -27.66 -8.82
CA THR A 112 3.56 -28.92 -8.76
C THR A 112 4.89 -28.81 -9.50
N MET A 113 4.90 -28.26 -10.72
CA MET A 113 6.13 -28.08 -11.51
C MET A 113 7.12 -27.14 -10.81
N LEU A 114 6.65 -26.02 -10.23
CA LEU A 114 7.51 -25.13 -9.45
C LEU A 114 8.08 -25.84 -8.22
N GLY A 115 7.25 -26.59 -7.49
CA GLY A 115 7.69 -27.37 -6.33
C GLY A 115 8.71 -28.46 -6.68
N ALA A 116 8.59 -29.10 -7.85
CA ALA A 116 9.57 -30.06 -8.33
C ALA A 116 10.93 -29.40 -8.61
N VAL A 117 10.95 -28.25 -9.28
CA VAL A 117 12.19 -27.49 -9.56
C VAL A 117 12.84 -26.99 -8.28
N ILE A 118 12.07 -26.45 -7.33
CA ILE A 118 12.59 -26.00 -6.03
C ILE A 118 13.29 -27.16 -5.31
N ARG A 119 12.65 -28.34 -5.25
CA ARG A 119 13.22 -29.51 -4.58
C ARG A 119 14.50 -29.99 -5.27
N ASP A 120 14.51 -30.04 -6.60
CA ASP A 120 15.67 -30.50 -7.36
C ASP A 120 16.88 -29.58 -7.19
N ILE A 121 16.67 -28.26 -7.25
CA ILE A 121 17.73 -27.28 -6.97
C ILE A 121 18.20 -27.41 -5.52
N THR A 122 17.28 -27.47 -4.55
CA THR A 122 17.65 -27.54 -3.13
C THR A 122 18.53 -28.76 -2.83
N ARG A 123 18.23 -29.93 -3.39
CA ARG A 123 19.08 -31.13 -3.24
C ARG A 123 20.47 -30.96 -3.85
N LYS A 124 20.57 -30.30 -5.01
CA LYS A 124 21.85 -30.10 -5.71
C LYS A 124 22.72 -29.04 -5.04
N LEU A 125 22.11 -28.05 -4.39
CA LEU A 125 22.82 -27.06 -3.57
C LEU A 125 23.42 -27.67 -2.30
N ALA A 126 22.86 -28.76 -1.77
CA ALA A 126 23.47 -29.47 -0.63
C ALA A 126 24.88 -29.99 -0.96
N MET A 127 25.14 -30.28 -2.23
CA MET A 127 26.46 -30.71 -2.72
C MET A 127 27.34 -29.54 -3.20
N ARG A 128 26.85 -28.29 -3.13
CA ARG A 128 27.47 -27.08 -3.69
C ARG A 128 27.24 -25.87 -2.77
N PRO A 129 27.88 -25.84 -1.59
CA PRO A 129 27.66 -24.79 -0.59
C PRO A 129 27.97 -23.38 -1.12
N GLU A 130 28.91 -23.25 -2.05
CA GLU A 130 29.31 -21.99 -2.68
C GLU A 130 28.16 -21.31 -3.43
N LEU A 131 27.14 -22.07 -3.86
CA LEU A 131 25.98 -21.54 -4.58
C LEU A 131 24.80 -21.21 -3.67
N ILE A 132 24.84 -21.54 -2.38
CA ILE A 132 23.69 -21.34 -1.46
C ILE A 132 23.27 -19.87 -1.44
N GLN A 133 24.22 -18.95 -1.28
CA GLN A 133 23.93 -17.52 -1.17
C GLN A 133 23.32 -16.95 -2.45
N VAL A 134 23.78 -17.45 -3.61
CA VAL A 134 23.28 -17.02 -4.93
C VAL A 134 21.80 -17.40 -5.11
N PHE A 135 21.39 -18.55 -4.58
CA PHE A 135 20.04 -19.07 -4.73
C PHE A 135 19.10 -18.71 -3.58
N ALA A 136 19.61 -18.17 -2.47
CA ALA A 136 18.84 -17.88 -1.26
C ALA A 136 17.58 -17.05 -1.52
N LEU A 137 17.74 -15.85 -2.09
CA LEU A 137 16.61 -14.96 -2.38
C LEU A 137 15.67 -15.52 -3.48
N PRO A 138 16.17 -16.00 -4.64
CA PRO A 138 15.31 -16.62 -5.66
C PRO A 138 14.49 -17.81 -5.14
N LEU A 139 15.08 -18.69 -4.33
CA LEU A 139 14.37 -19.82 -3.73
C LEU A 139 13.37 -19.37 -2.66
N SER A 140 13.72 -18.38 -1.83
CA SER A 140 12.80 -17.81 -0.85
C SER A 140 11.55 -17.23 -1.52
N LEU A 141 11.72 -16.40 -2.56
CA LEU A 141 10.60 -15.84 -3.32
C LEU A 141 9.78 -16.92 -4.04
N ALA A 142 10.43 -17.93 -4.62
CA ALA A 142 9.74 -19.02 -5.30
C ALA A 142 8.91 -19.87 -4.32
N ARG A 143 9.42 -20.13 -3.11
CA ARG A 143 8.68 -20.82 -2.03
C ARG A 143 7.46 -19.99 -1.61
N ARG A 144 7.64 -18.70 -1.31
CA ARG A 144 6.53 -17.77 -1.01
C ARG A 144 5.46 -17.79 -2.09
N VAL A 145 5.84 -17.67 -3.37
CA VAL A 145 4.89 -17.72 -4.50
C VAL A 145 4.17 -19.07 -4.61
N ARG A 146 4.84 -20.18 -4.30
CA ARG A 146 4.23 -21.52 -4.35
C ARG A 146 3.21 -21.72 -3.25
N ASP A 147 3.54 -21.26 -2.05
CA ASP A 147 2.80 -21.52 -0.81
C ASP A 147 1.70 -20.48 -0.56
N GLN A 148 1.73 -19.36 -1.29
CA GLN A 148 0.70 -18.33 -1.30
C GLN A 148 -0.71 -18.88 -1.52
N ARG A 149 -1.64 -18.38 -0.71
CA ARG A 149 -3.06 -18.76 -0.73
C ARG A 149 -3.93 -17.69 -1.37
N GLN A 150 -5.10 -18.11 -1.84
CA GLN A 150 -6.12 -17.18 -2.29
C GLN A 150 -6.61 -16.36 -1.09
N ARG A 151 -6.69 -15.02 -1.22
CA ARG A 151 -7.07 -14.06 -0.17
C ARG A 151 -6.08 -13.89 0.99
N GLU A 152 -4.85 -14.36 0.84
CA GLU A 152 -3.78 -14.05 1.82
C GLU A 152 -3.50 -12.55 1.85
N ARG A 153 -3.54 -11.94 3.05
CA ARG A 153 -3.23 -10.53 3.29
C ARG A 153 -1.78 -10.35 3.74
N GLY A 154 -1.18 -9.21 3.38
CA GLY A 154 0.12 -8.73 3.88
C GLY A 154 1.35 -9.41 3.27
N LYS A 155 1.47 -10.74 3.33
CA LYS A 155 2.72 -11.45 2.98
C LYS A 155 2.84 -11.85 1.50
N LYS A 156 1.88 -11.42 0.66
CA LYS A 156 1.76 -11.84 -0.74
C LYS A 156 2.77 -11.13 -1.63
N VAL A 157 3.51 -11.91 -2.41
CA VAL A 157 4.40 -11.48 -3.49
C VAL A 157 3.56 -11.19 -4.72
N TYR A 158 3.57 -9.92 -5.15
CA TYR A 158 2.96 -9.47 -6.39
C TYR A 158 3.96 -9.41 -7.55
N SER A 159 5.26 -9.27 -7.26
CA SER A 159 6.29 -9.25 -8.30
C SER A 159 7.58 -9.92 -7.82
N LEU A 160 8.20 -10.69 -8.71
CA LEU A 160 9.48 -11.34 -8.43
C LEU A 160 10.69 -10.40 -8.56
N HIS A 161 10.59 -9.31 -9.33
CA HIS A 161 11.69 -8.32 -9.45
C HIS A 161 11.53 -7.13 -8.50
N ALA A 162 10.37 -7.00 -7.87
CA ALA A 162 10.07 -5.97 -6.91
C ALA A 162 9.22 -6.59 -5.78
N PRO A 163 9.83 -7.44 -4.93
CA PRO A 163 9.12 -8.15 -3.86
C PRO A 163 8.53 -7.22 -2.79
N GLU A 164 8.95 -5.96 -2.74
CA GLU A 164 8.43 -4.88 -1.90
C GLU A 164 7.07 -4.33 -2.36
N VAL A 165 6.60 -4.70 -3.56
CA VAL A 165 5.33 -4.22 -4.10
C VAL A 165 4.16 -4.80 -3.31
N GLU A 166 3.24 -3.92 -2.94
CA GLU A 166 2.01 -4.20 -2.22
C GLU A 166 0.80 -3.98 -3.12
N CYS A 167 -0.36 -4.51 -2.71
CA CYS A 167 -1.63 -4.28 -3.36
C CYS A 167 -2.48 -3.37 -2.48
N ILE A 168 -2.72 -2.15 -2.95
CA ILE A 168 -3.37 -1.10 -2.18
C ILE A 168 -4.70 -0.78 -2.86
N GLY A 169 -5.79 -0.86 -2.10
CA GLY A 169 -7.11 -0.46 -2.57
C GLY A 169 -7.39 1.00 -2.18
N LYS A 170 -7.51 1.89 -3.18
CA LYS A 170 -7.78 3.32 -2.97
C LYS A 170 -9.21 3.74 -3.35
N GLY A 171 -10.15 2.79 -3.41
CA GLY A 171 -11.57 3.07 -3.64
C GLY A 171 -11.93 3.62 -5.03
N LYS A 172 -10.98 3.67 -5.99
CA LYS A 172 -11.21 4.20 -7.33
C LYS A 172 -12.08 3.24 -8.16
N ALA A 173 -13.20 3.73 -8.68
CA ALA A 173 -14.19 2.90 -9.39
C ALA A 173 -13.61 2.14 -10.61
N HIS A 174 -12.71 2.77 -11.38
CA HIS A 174 -12.14 2.20 -12.60
C HIS A 174 -10.83 1.42 -12.35
N LYS A 175 -10.22 1.57 -11.16
CA LYS A 175 -8.96 0.91 -10.79
C LYS A 175 -8.97 0.62 -9.29
N PRO A 176 -9.64 -0.46 -8.87
CA PRO A 176 -9.84 -0.73 -7.44
C PRO A 176 -8.54 -1.07 -6.71
N TYR A 177 -7.49 -1.48 -7.43
CA TYR A 177 -6.19 -1.84 -6.86
C TYR A 177 -5.05 -1.20 -7.62
N GLU A 178 -4.10 -0.64 -6.86
CA GLU A 178 -2.82 -0.14 -7.34
C GLU A 178 -1.70 -1.01 -6.76
N PHE A 179 -0.65 -1.22 -7.54
CA PHE A 179 0.46 -2.09 -7.14
C PHE A 179 1.75 -1.29 -7.02
N GLY A 180 2.17 -1.04 -5.79
CA GLY A 180 3.31 -0.20 -5.50
C GLY A 180 3.63 -0.20 -4.02
N VAL A 181 4.30 0.85 -3.58
CA VAL A 181 4.50 1.15 -2.16
C VAL A 181 3.67 2.38 -1.84
N LYS A 182 3.06 2.41 -0.66
CA LYS A 182 2.36 3.61 -0.19
C LYS A 182 3.37 4.73 0.03
N VAL A 183 3.01 5.94 -0.36
CA VAL A 183 3.86 7.13 -0.21
C VAL A 183 3.01 8.25 0.37
N SER A 184 3.53 8.90 1.40
CA SER A 184 2.98 10.18 1.87
C SER A 184 3.67 11.32 1.12
N VAL A 185 2.87 12.29 0.70
CA VAL A 185 3.32 13.54 0.08
C VAL A 185 2.71 14.69 0.86
N ALA A 186 3.55 15.62 1.29
CA ALA A 186 3.13 16.88 1.89
C ALA A 186 3.40 18.03 0.94
N THR A 187 2.44 18.93 0.81
CA THR A 187 2.57 20.16 0.01
C THR A 187 2.03 21.35 0.81
N PRO A 188 2.51 22.58 0.59
CA PRO A 188 1.98 23.74 1.29
C PRO A 188 0.50 23.95 0.93
N LEU A 189 -0.30 24.36 1.90
CA LEU A 189 -1.74 24.58 1.73
C LEU A 189 -2.04 25.67 0.70
N GLN A 190 -1.19 26.70 0.65
CA GLN A 190 -1.26 27.77 -0.33
C GLN A 190 -0.06 27.67 -1.28
N ARG A 191 -0.28 28.09 -2.52
CA ARG A 191 0.82 28.20 -3.48
C ARG A 191 1.77 29.31 -3.04
N SER A 192 3.06 29.01 -3.05
CA SER A 192 4.10 30.02 -2.91
C SER A 192 4.22 30.82 -4.21
N ARG A 193 5.01 31.90 -4.17
CA ARG A 193 5.27 32.75 -5.35
C ARG A 193 5.81 31.96 -6.54
N GLY A 194 6.65 30.95 -6.30
CA GLY A 194 7.22 30.04 -7.29
C GLY A 194 6.33 28.87 -7.69
N GLY A 195 5.10 28.79 -7.19
CA GLY A 195 4.15 27.71 -7.48
C GLY A 195 3.97 26.72 -6.33
N GLN A 196 3.57 25.50 -6.67
CA GLN A 196 3.36 24.43 -5.68
C GLN A 196 4.66 23.67 -5.45
N PHE A 197 5.12 23.66 -4.21
CA PHE A 197 6.28 22.88 -3.79
C PHE A 197 5.87 21.56 -3.17
N VAL A 198 6.79 20.60 -3.21
CA VAL A 198 6.69 19.39 -2.39
C VAL A 198 7.46 19.68 -1.11
N ALA A 199 6.76 19.73 0.02
CA ALA A 199 7.35 20.01 1.32
C ALA A 199 8.03 18.76 1.91
N HIS A 200 7.45 17.59 1.66
CA HIS A 200 7.98 16.32 2.16
C HIS A 200 7.47 15.14 1.31
N VAL A 201 8.27 14.08 1.22
CA VAL A 201 7.87 12.80 0.62
C VAL A 201 8.48 11.65 1.42
N GLN A 202 7.67 10.66 1.77
CA GLN A 202 8.15 9.49 2.49
C GLN A 202 7.46 8.21 2.00
N THR A 203 8.24 7.15 1.79
CA THR A 203 7.69 5.82 1.52
C THR A 203 7.23 5.15 2.80
N LEU A 204 6.06 4.51 2.76
CA LEU A 204 5.41 3.85 3.88
C LEU A 204 5.21 2.35 3.56
N PRO A 205 6.26 1.52 3.71
CA PRO A 205 6.14 0.08 3.49
C PRO A 205 5.25 -0.57 4.58
N GLY A 206 4.69 -1.73 4.26
CA GLY A 206 3.78 -2.50 5.12
C GLY A 206 2.30 -2.20 4.89
N ASN A 207 1.94 -1.36 3.91
CA ASN A 207 0.59 -0.85 3.67
C ASN A 207 -0.10 -0.39 4.97
N PRO A 208 0.47 0.57 5.73
CA PRO A 208 -0.12 1.07 6.97
C PRO A 208 -1.44 1.77 6.70
N TYR A 209 -2.35 1.77 7.68
CA TYR A 209 -3.57 2.57 7.61
C TYR A 209 -3.24 4.06 7.67
N ASP A 210 -3.88 4.88 6.82
CA ASP A 210 -3.50 6.28 6.58
C ASP A 210 -3.51 7.08 7.89
N GLY A 211 -4.52 6.90 8.76
CA GLY A 211 -4.59 7.56 10.07
C GLY A 211 -3.40 7.28 11.00
N HIS A 212 -2.75 6.12 10.91
CA HIS A 212 -1.59 5.78 11.74
C HIS A 212 -0.28 6.40 11.23
N THR A 213 -0.29 6.99 10.04
CA THR A 213 0.94 7.45 9.39
C THR A 213 1.36 8.84 9.87
N LEU A 214 0.40 9.68 10.31
CA LEU A 214 0.66 11.08 10.68
C LEU A 214 1.67 11.21 11.82
N THR A 215 1.58 10.36 12.85
CA THR A 215 2.53 10.39 13.98
C THR A 215 3.98 10.18 13.52
N THR A 216 4.20 9.40 12.47
CA THR A 216 5.54 9.15 11.92
C THR A 216 5.97 10.26 10.95
N ILE A 217 5.04 10.77 10.14
CA ILE A 217 5.35 11.71 9.05
C ILE A 217 5.56 13.14 9.58
N ILE A 218 4.81 13.58 10.59
CA ILE A 218 4.83 14.99 11.03
C ILE A 218 6.22 15.44 11.48
N PRO A 219 6.93 14.73 12.37
CA PRO A 219 8.29 15.10 12.73
C PRO A 219 9.24 15.12 11.52
N ALA A 220 9.03 14.20 10.57
CA ALA A 220 9.84 14.13 9.35
C ALA A 220 9.57 15.30 8.39
N ILE A 221 8.33 15.79 8.33
CA ILE A 221 7.98 17.02 7.59
C ILE A 221 8.72 18.19 8.23
N GLU A 222 8.59 18.37 9.55
CA GLU A 222 9.20 19.49 10.29
C GLU A 222 10.73 19.52 10.14
N ASP A 223 11.38 18.37 10.19
CA ASP A 223 12.83 18.22 9.92
C ASP A 223 13.19 18.58 8.46
N THR A 224 12.32 18.25 7.51
CA THR A 224 12.54 18.59 6.09
C THR A 224 12.37 20.08 5.81
N ILE A 225 11.36 20.72 6.40
CA ILE A 225 11.06 22.14 6.14
C ILE A 225 11.81 23.10 7.09
N GLY A 226 12.32 22.61 8.22
CA GLY A 226 13.00 23.41 9.25
C GLY A 226 12.09 24.36 10.02
N VAL A 227 10.78 24.12 10.03
CA VAL A 227 9.76 24.97 10.66
C VAL A 227 8.67 24.08 11.27
N SER A 228 8.18 24.43 12.47
CA SER A 228 7.05 23.72 13.08
C SER A 228 5.74 23.95 12.33
N LEU A 229 4.95 22.89 12.19
CA LEU A 229 3.67 22.93 11.50
C LEU A 229 2.59 23.56 12.41
N GLY A 230 1.96 24.63 11.91
CA GLY A 230 0.82 25.26 12.58
C GLY A 230 -0.52 24.67 12.15
N LYS A 231 -0.63 24.13 10.94
CA LYS A 231 -1.88 23.55 10.41
C LYS A 231 -1.62 22.40 9.45
N ILE A 232 -2.42 21.35 9.57
CA ILE A 232 -2.36 20.18 8.67
C ILE A 232 -3.75 19.93 8.11
N VAL A 233 -3.85 19.71 6.81
CA VAL A 233 -5.10 19.35 6.12
C VAL A 233 -4.94 17.97 5.53
N THR A 234 -5.87 17.07 5.84
CA THR A 234 -5.84 15.67 5.37
C THR A 234 -7.19 15.27 4.79
N ASP A 235 -7.19 14.19 4.01
CA ASP A 235 -8.44 13.56 3.57
C ASP A 235 -9.13 12.80 4.73
N ALA A 236 -10.38 12.38 4.49
CA ALA A 236 -11.16 11.61 5.47
C ALA A 236 -10.61 10.18 5.71
N GLY A 237 -9.68 9.71 4.87
CA GLY A 237 -9.00 8.42 5.04
C GLY A 237 -8.06 8.39 6.25
N TYR A 238 -7.69 9.55 6.79
CA TYR A 238 -6.91 9.67 8.01
C TYR A 238 -7.74 9.55 9.31
N ARG A 239 -9.05 9.34 9.23
CA ARG A 239 -9.91 9.19 10.40
C ARG A 239 -9.53 8.01 11.29
N GLY A 240 -9.65 8.19 12.60
CA GLY A 240 -9.88 7.08 13.53
C GLY A 240 -8.78 6.78 14.53
N HIS A 241 -7.54 7.26 14.41
CA HIS A 241 -6.49 6.99 15.42
C HIS A 241 -5.36 8.03 15.37
N ASN A 242 -4.89 8.46 16.54
CA ASN A 242 -3.68 9.28 16.79
C ASN A 242 -3.53 10.65 16.11
N ALA A 243 -4.58 11.23 15.55
CA ALA A 243 -4.60 12.66 15.26
C ALA A 243 -4.86 13.48 16.55
N PHE A 244 -4.04 13.29 17.59
CA PHE A 244 -4.04 14.14 18.80
C PHE A 244 -3.32 15.47 18.53
N LEU A 245 -3.69 16.15 17.44
CA LEU A 245 -3.12 17.43 17.08
C LEU A 245 -4.26 18.40 16.82
N ALA A 246 -4.36 19.41 17.69
CA ALA A 246 -5.43 20.41 17.73
C ALA A 246 -5.64 21.20 16.42
N ASN A 247 -4.77 21.03 15.41
CA ASN A 247 -4.76 21.82 14.18
C ASN A 247 -4.89 20.98 12.89
N VAL A 248 -5.37 19.73 12.98
CA VAL A 248 -5.71 18.93 11.80
C VAL A 248 -7.13 19.28 11.34
N VAL A 249 -7.25 19.90 10.17
CA VAL A 249 -8.56 20.25 9.58
C VAL A 249 -8.90 19.26 8.48
N GLU A 250 -9.96 18.48 8.69
CA GLU A 250 -10.53 17.61 7.67
C GLU A 250 -11.23 18.43 6.59
N ARG A 251 -11.03 18.07 5.31
CA ARG A 251 -11.88 18.58 4.22
C ARG A 251 -12.17 17.48 3.20
N PRO A 252 -13.37 17.48 2.58
CA PRO A 252 -13.53 16.87 1.27
C PRO A 252 -12.67 17.67 0.29
N LEU A 253 -11.55 17.10 -0.13
CA LEU A 253 -10.67 17.75 -1.11
C LEU A 253 -11.27 17.61 -2.52
N ASP A 254 -12.08 18.57 -2.94
CA ASP A 254 -12.27 18.86 -4.37
C ASP A 254 -11.04 19.64 -4.87
N LEU A 255 -9.92 18.93 -5.02
CA LEU A 255 -8.71 19.53 -5.56
C LEU A 255 -8.80 19.50 -7.09
N ALA A 256 -8.93 20.68 -7.70
CA ALA A 256 -8.79 20.92 -9.14
C ALA A 256 -7.34 20.69 -9.64
N SER A 257 -6.81 19.51 -9.37
CA SER A 257 -5.63 18.93 -10.00
C SER A 257 -6.10 17.65 -10.67
N ARG A 258 -6.21 17.67 -12.00
CA ARG A 258 -6.70 16.62 -12.89
C ARG A 258 -6.42 15.17 -12.41
N PHE A 259 -7.27 14.66 -11.54
CA PHE A 259 -7.46 13.26 -11.19
C PHE A 259 -8.95 13.11 -10.87
N GLY A 260 -9.61 12.12 -11.46
CA GLY A 260 -11.04 12.16 -11.77
C GLY A 260 -11.98 12.22 -10.56
N ALA A 261 -13.20 12.72 -10.84
CA ALA A 261 -14.26 13.00 -9.88
C ALA A 261 -14.64 11.80 -8.99
N VAL A 262 -14.73 12.04 -7.68
CA VAL A 262 -15.32 11.14 -6.70
C VAL A 262 -16.76 11.61 -6.46
N ARG A 263 -17.75 10.73 -6.65
CA ARG A 263 -19.16 11.05 -6.35
C ARG A 263 -19.40 11.05 -4.83
N PRO A 264 -20.11 12.04 -4.27
CA PRO A 264 -20.57 11.97 -2.89
C PRO A 264 -21.79 11.04 -2.79
N THR A 265 -21.69 10.02 -1.93
CA THR A 265 -22.84 9.22 -1.50
C THR A 265 -23.60 9.96 -0.40
N ARG A 266 -24.93 9.99 -0.54
CA ARG A 266 -25.92 10.72 0.26
C ARG A 266 -25.78 10.54 1.78
N LEU A 267 -25.78 11.71 2.43
CA LEU A 267 -26.44 12.14 3.67
C LEU A 267 -26.49 11.21 4.88
N GLY A 268 -25.94 11.77 5.96
CA GLY A 268 -26.63 11.80 7.23
C GLY A 268 -25.67 12.05 8.38
N MET A 269 -25.10 13.26 8.51
CA MET A 269 -24.58 13.74 9.81
C MET A 269 -24.68 15.26 9.92
N GLU A 270 -25.29 15.67 11.02
CA GLU A 270 -25.54 17.03 11.47
C GLU A 270 -24.24 17.81 11.69
N THR A 271 -24.31 19.10 11.38
CA THR A 271 -23.25 20.07 11.62
C THR A 271 -23.27 20.45 13.10
N ILE A 272 -22.34 19.94 13.91
CA ILE A 272 -22.11 20.47 15.27
C ILE A 272 -21.01 21.53 15.18
N VAL A 273 -21.42 22.78 15.40
CA VAL A 273 -20.55 23.95 15.53
C VAL A 273 -19.94 23.95 16.94
N ALA A 274 -18.65 24.28 17.02
CA ALA A 274 -17.90 24.38 18.27
C ALA A 274 -18.38 25.56 19.15
N GLY A 275 -18.40 25.33 20.48
CA GLY A 275 -18.19 26.39 21.47
C GLY A 275 -19.19 26.42 22.64
N LYS A 276 -18.82 25.82 23.77
CA LYS A 276 -18.70 26.51 25.07
C LYS A 276 -18.20 25.54 26.14
N ILE A 277 -17.09 25.92 26.77
CA ILE A 277 -16.66 25.43 28.07
C ILE A 277 -17.35 26.36 29.06
N ASP A 278 -18.10 25.81 30.01
CA ASP A 278 -18.37 26.44 31.30
C ASP A 278 -18.25 25.35 32.37
N GLU A 279 -17.35 25.58 33.32
CA GLU A 279 -17.08 24.76 34.49
C GLU A 279 -18.15 24.99 35.58
N GLY A 280 -18.34 23.96 36.43
CA GLY A 280 -19.21 23.97 37.62
C GLY A 280 -20.44 23.07 37.42
N THR A 281 -20.78 22.09 38.24
CA THR A 281 -20.75 22.08 39.71
C THR A 281 -20.87 20.62 40.21
N VAL A 282 -20.25 20.35 41.35
CA VAL A 282 -20.31 19.16 42.22
C VAL A 282 -21.76 18.69 42.49
N VAL A 283 -22.03 17.37 42.49
CA VAL A 283 -22.76 16.62 43.55
C VAL A 283 -22.40 15.11 43.49
N ASP A 284 -22.11 14.56 44.66
CA ASP A 284 -21.84 13.16 45.03
C ASP A 284 -23.04 12.19 44.91
N ASP A 285 -22.69 10.89 44.99
CA ASP A 285 -23.45 9.76 45.55
C ASP A 285 -24.71 9.22 44.84
N ALA A 286 -24.62 7.98 44.34
CA ALA A 286 -25.15 6.79 45.03
C ALA A 286 -25.49 5.62 44.07
N ALA A 287 -24.97 4.44 44.44
CA ALA A 287 -25.57 3.10 44.38
C ALA A 287 -26.01 2.45 43.03
N GLY A 288 -25.41 1.29 42.75
CA GLY A 288 -26.20 0.05 42.68
C GLY A 288 -26.10 -0.86 41.45
N ILE A 289 -25.40 -2.00 41.62
CA ILE A 289 -25.78 -3.39 41.21
C ILE A 289 -25.96 -3.66 39.68
N ALA A 290 -25.02 -4.32 38.97
CA ALA A 290 -24.66 -5.75 38.87
C ALA A 290 -25.36 -6.59 37.74
N PHE A 291 -24.53 -7.36 37.04
CA PHE A 291 -24.75 -8.57 36.19
C PHE A 291 -25.72 -8.55 35.00
N ALA A 292 -25.22 -8.84 33.79
CA ALA A 292 -25.28 -10.18 33.17
C ALA A 292 -25.09 -10.16 31.64
N ASP A 293 -24.38 -11.18 31.18
CA ASP A 293 -24.09 -11.59 29.80
C ASP A 293 -25.35 -12.04 29.04
N HIS A 294 -25.45 -11.77 27.73
CA HIS A 294 -25.84 -12.75 26.70
C HIS A 294 -26.05 -12.15 25.30
N SER A 295 -25.20 -12.62 24.37
CA SER A 295 -25.53 -13.22 23.07
C SER A 295 -26.66 -12.68 22.17
N ARG A 296 -26.28 -12.51 20.89
CA ARG A 296 -27.06 -12.77 19.66
C ARG A 296 -28.32 -11.93 19.42
N LEU A 297 -28.22 -10.99 18.47
CA LEU A 297 -29.37 -10.52 17.71
C LEU A 297 -29.09 -10.49 16.20
N HIS A 298 -29.67 -11.47 15.51
CA HIS A 298 -30.06 -11.42 14.10
C HIS A 298 -31.56 -11.09 14.07
N THR A 299 -31.98 -9.94 13.51
CA THR A 299 -33.38 -9.71 13.10
C THR A 299 -33.38 -8.60 12.03
N VAL A 300 -33.55 -8.93 10.75
CA VAL A 300 -34.81 -8.94 9.96
C VAL A 300 -35.32 -7.54 9.60
N VAL A 301 -35.34 -7.31 8.29
CA VAL A 301 -35.96 -6.22 7.54
C VAL A 301 -37.48 -6.32 7.65
N LYS A 302 -38.16 -5.20 7.99
CA LYS A 302 -39.53 -4.94 7.56
C LYS A 302 -39.71 -3.48 7.13
N HIS A 303 -40.42 -3.37 6.02
CA HIS A 303 -40.67 -2.20 5.19
C HIS A 303 -41.66 -1.22 5.84
N VAL A 304 -41.42 0.06 5.56
CA VAL A 304 -42.21 1.24 5.91
C VAL A 304 -43.39 1.43 4.94
N ALA A 305 -44.57 1.73 5.50
CA ALA A 305 -45.69 2.50 4.92
C ALA A 305 -46.55 2.90 6.15
N ARG A 306 -46.98 4.13 6.43
CA ARG A 306 -47.62 5.21 5.66
C ARG A 306 -47.57 6.48 6.54
N SER A 307 -47.22 7.64 5.96
CA SER A 307 -48.13 8.75 5.63
C SER A 307 -48.28 9.81 6.74
N ALA A 308 -47.87 11.04 6.41
CA ALA A 308 -48.53 12.27 6.81
C ALA A 308 -48.23 13.34 5.74
N ALA A 309 -49.30 13.97 5.25
CA ALA A 309 -49.43 15.00 4.21
C ALA A 309 -49.21 14.55 2.76
#